data_AF-A0A2K3PG56-F1
#
_entry.id   AF-A0A2K3PG56-F1
#
_cell.length_a   1.000
_cell.length_b   1.000
_cell.length_c   1.000
_cell.angle_alpha   90.00
_cell.angle_beta   90.00
_cell.angle_gamma   90.00
#
_symmetry.space_group_name_H-M   'P 1'
#
loop_
_entity.id
_entity.type
_entity.pdbx_description
1 polymer ?
#
loop_
_entity_poly.entity_id
_entity_poly.type
_entity_poly.pdbx_seq_one_letter_code
_entity_poly.pdbx_strand_id
1 'polypeptide(L)'
;VNLARIVPDGLLVFFPSYYLLEQSIACWKSLSNESSASIWERICKHKKPVIEPRESSLFGSSMKDYLTKLNDSTVSGAVFFAVCRGKVSEGLDFADHAGRAVVVTGLPFATSTDPKVRLKREYLDQQSGEQGESFKVLTGDEWYNQQASRAVNQAVGRVIRHRHDYGAIIFCDERF
;
A
#
# COMPACT_ATOMS: atom_id res chain seq x y z
N VAL A 1 11.04 -5.57 9.45
CA VAL A 1 11.19 -6.54 10.57
C VAL A 1 10.58 -6.04 11.87
N ASN A 2 10.99 -4.90 12.43
CA ASN A 2 10.49 -4.43 13.73
C ASN A 2 8.97 -4.26 13.79
N LEU A 3 8.36 -3.69 12.74
CA LEU A 3 6.90 -3.56 12.66
C LEU A 3 6.19 -4.92 12.71
N ALA A 4 6.70 -5.93 11.99
CA ALA A 4 6.15 -7.28 12.03
C ALA A 4 6.23 -7.91 13.43
N ARG A 5 7.21 -7.52 14.26
CA ARG A 5 7.35 -7.99 15.64
C ARG A 5 6.42 -7.27 16.63
N ILE A 6 6.16 -5.98 16.42
CA ILE A 6 5.47 -5.11 17.39
C ILE A 6 3.97 -5.02 17.12
N VAL A 7 3.58 -4.96 15.84
CA VAL A 7 2.18 -4.82 15.45
C VAL A 7 1.46 -6.14 15.74
N PRO A 8 0.37 -6.15 16.53
CA PRO A 8 -0.43 -7.36 16.73
C PRO A 8 -1.22 -7.69 15.45
N ASP A 9 -1.62 -8.95 15.31
CA ASP A 9 -2.55 -9.42 14.27
C ASP A 9 -2.12 -9.01 12.83
N GLY A 10 -2.99 -8.29 12.11
CA GLY A 10 -2.83 -7.92 10.72
C GLY A 10 -1.93 -6.71 10.50
N LEU A 11 -0.89 -6.89 9.67
CA LEU A 11 -0.04 -5.82 9.15
C LEU A 11 -0.22 -5.69 7.64
N LEU A 12 -0.60 -4.52 7.16
CA LEU A 12 -0.71 -4.21 5.74
C LEU A 12 0.52 -3.40 5.30
N VAL A 13 1.14 -3.78 4.19
CA VAL A 13 2.29 -3.06 3.63
C VAL A 13 2.01 -2.75 2.16
N PHE A 14 1.76 -1.49 1.84
CA PHE A 14 1.46 -1.02 0.51
C PHE A 14 2.68 -0.45 -0.19
N PHE A 15 2.91 -0.92 -1.41
CA PHE A 15 3.96 -0.43 -2.31
C PHE A 15 3.38 0.47 -3.41
N PRO A 16 4.15 1.44 -3.93
CA PRO A 16 3.70 2.28 -5.04
C PRO A 16 3.41 1.51 -6.34
N SER A 17 4.07 0.36 -6.56
CA SER A 17 3.93 -0.45 -7.78
C SER A 17 4.28 -1.93 -7.53
N TYR A 18 3.79 -2.81 -8.41
CA TYR A 18 4.17 -4.23 -8.40
C TYR A 18 5.68 -4.44 -8.60
N TYR A 19 6.33 -3.57 -9.39
CA TYR A 19 7.77 -3.63 -9.60
C TYR A 19 8.53 -3.44 -8.27
N LEU A 20 8.18 -2.41 -7.49
CA LEU A 20 8.83 -2.15 -6.20
C LEU A 20 8.52 -3.24 -5.16
N LEU A 21 7.29 -3.77 -5.17
CA LEU A 21 6.90 -4.91 -4.34
C LEU A 21 7.79 -6.13 -4.62
N GLU A 22 7.92 -6.51 -5.89
CA GLU A 22 8.70 -7.69 -6.31
C GLU A 22 10.20 -7.52 -6.05
N GLN A 23 10.77 -6.35 -6.38
CA GLN A 23 12.18 -6.04 -6.11
C GLN A 23 12.49 -6.06 -4.61
N SER A 24 11.60 -5.49 -3.78
CA SER A 24 11.78 -5.48 -2.33
C SER A 24 11.74 -6.89 -1.77
N ILE A 25 10.75 -7.71 -2.17
CA ILE A 25 10.64 -9.09 -1.71
C ILE A 25 11.83 -9.93 -2.19
N ALA A 26 12.27 -9.77 -3.44
CA ALA A 26 13.44 -10.46 -3.98
C ALA A 26 14.71 -10.11 -3.18
N CYS A 27 14.93 -8.82 -2.90
CA CYS A 27 16.02 -8.34 -2.07
C CYS A 27 15.94 -8.93 -0.64
N TRP A 28 14.75 -8.95 -0.02
CA TRP A 28 14.59 -9.48 1.34
C TRP A 28 14.76 -10.98 1.46
N LYS A 29 14.51 -11.73 0.38
CA LYS A 29 14.77 -13.18 0.29
C LYS A 29 16.23 -13.49 0.01
N SER A 30 16.98 -12.57 -0.59
CA SER A 30 18.41 -12.75 -0.82
C SER A 30 19.15 -12.87 0.51
N LEU A 31 20.09 -13.82 0.58
CA LEU A 31 20.99 -13.96 1.72
C LEU A 31 21.99 -12.81 1.69
N SER A 32 22.04 -12.04 2.78
CA SER A 32 22.99 -10.92 2.90
C SER A 32 24.36 -11.36 3.41
N ASN A 33 24.45 -12.55 4.04
CA ASN A 33 25.68 -13.23 4.47
C ASN A 33 25.35 -14.71 4.76
N GLU A 34 26.28 -15.64 4.52
CA GLU A 34 26.06 -17.11 4.60
C GLU A 34 25.64 -17.63 5.99
N SER A 35 25.71 -16.80 7.05
CA SER A 35 25.48 -17.22 8.44
C SER A 35 24.24 -16.61 9.09
N SER A 36 23.47 -15.76 8.40
CA SER A 36 22.34 -15.03 9.01
C SER A 36 21.04 -15.20 8.23
N ALA A 37 19.94 -15.42 8.96
CA ALA A 37 18.60 -15.45 8.40
C ALA A 37 18.30 -14.17 7.60
N SER A 38 17.72 -14.35 6.41
CA SER A 38 17.29 -13.28 5.51
C SER A 38 16.26 -12.36 6.17
N ILE A 39 16.08 -11.16 5.62
CA ILE A 39 15.05 -10.22 6.10
C ILE A 39 13.67 -10.87 6.00
N TRP A 40 13.41 -11.62 4.93
CA TRP A 40 12.18 -12.34 4.72
C TRP A 40 11.92 -13.38 5.80
N GLU A 41 12.89 -14.23 6.11
CA GLU A 41 12.75 -15.25 7.18
C GLU A 41 12.50 -14.61 8.54
N ARG A 42 13.16 -13.48 8.83
CA ARG A 42 12.93 -12.71 10.05
C ARG A 42 11.52 -12.13 10.12
N ILE A 43 10.92 -11.75 9.00
CA ILE A 43 9.51 -11.34 8.94
C ILE A 43 8.61 -12.56 9.18
N CYS A 44 8.87 -13.67 8.48
CA CYS A 44 8.10 -14.92 8.57
C CYS A 44 8.07 -15.52 9.98
N LYS A 45 9.14 -15.30 10.77
CA LYS A 45 9.20 -15.69 12.19
C LYS A 45 8.12 -14.99 13.04
N HIS A 46 7.69 -13.81 12.65
CA HIS A 46 6.72 -13.01 13.40
C HIS A 46 5.33 -12.98 12.76
N LYS A 47 5.25 -12.98 11.43
CA LYS A 47 3.98 -12.89 10.69
C LYS A 47 3.98 -13.76 9.45
N LYS A 48 2.84 -14.40 9.16
CA LYS A 48 2.66 -15.20 7.94
C LYS A 48 2.49 -14.27 6.73
N PRO A 49 3.33 -14.38 5.69
CA PRO A 49 3.24 -13.49 4.55
C PRO A 49 2.14 -13.91 3.56
N VAL A 50 1.49 -12.92 2.99
CA VAL A 50 0.62 -13.00 1.81
C VAL A 50 1.02 -11.89 0.85
N ILE A 51 1.07 -12.19 -0.43
CA ILE A 51 1.46 -11.23 -1.48
C ILE A 51 0.27 -11.06 -2.41
N GLU A 52 -0.03 -9.82 -2.77
CA GLU A 52 -1.07 -9.50 -3.74
C GLU A 52 -0.77 -10.15 -5.10
N PRO A 53 -1.71 -10.93 -5.68
CA PRO A 53 -1.55 -11.47 -7.01
C PRO A 53 -1.83 -10.41 -8.08
N ARG A 54 -1.05 -10.46 -9.18
CA ARG A 54 -1.28 -9.63 -10.37
C ARG A 54 -2.61 -9.96 -11.05
N GLU A 55 -3.04 -11.22 -11.01
CA GLU A 55 -4.29 -11.69 -11.62
C GLU A 55 -5.50 -11.42 -10.73
N SER A 56 -6.59 -10.87 -11.29
CA SER A 56 -7.79 -10.51 -10.52
C SER A 56 -8.53 -11.73 -9.97
N SER A 57 -8.52 -12.83 -10.72
CA SER A 57 -9.14 -14.10 -10.35
C SER A 57 -8.56 -14.69 -9.06
N LEU A 58 -7.25 -14.53 -8.83
CA LEU A 58 -6.54 -15.07 -7.66
C LEU A 58 -6.69 -14.19 -6.41
N PHE A 59 -7.31 -13.03 -6.53
CA PHE A 59 -7.40 -12.09 -5.43
C PHE A 59 -8.30 -12.58 -4.28
N GLY A 60 -9.43 -13.22 -4.61
CA GLY A 60 -10.31 -13.78 -3.59
C GLY A 60 -9.64 -14.90 -2.78
N SER A 61 -8.80 -15.72 -3.42
CA SER A 61 -8.09 -16.80 -2.72
C SER A 61 -6.96 -16.26 -1.84
N SER A 62 -6.21 -15.25 -2.28
CA SER A 62 -5.16 -14.63 -1.44
C SER A 62 -5.73 -13.93 -0.22
N MET A 63 -6.91 -13.31 -0.34
CA MET A 63 -7.59 -12.74 0.83
C MET A 63 -8.02 -13.83 1.83
N LYS A 64 -8.61 -14.92 1.32
CA LYS A 64 -8.99 -16.05 2.17
C LYS A 64 -7.78 -16.65 2.87
N ASP A 65 -6.65 -16.77 2.17
CA ASP A 65 -5.37 -17.22 2.74
C ASP A 65 -4.91 -16.27 3.85
N TYR A 66 -4.99 -14.95 3.65
CA TYR A 66 -4.65 -13.96 4.67
C TYR A 66 -5.51 -14.10 5.93
N LEU A 67 -6.83 -14.16 5.79
CA LEU A 67 -7.74 -14.31 6.94
C LEU A 67 -7.54 -15.66 7.65
N THR A 68 -7.22 -16.71 6.91
CA THR A 68 -6.89 -18.02 7.51
C THR A 68 -5.60 -17.93 8.32
N LYS A 69 -4.56 -17.32 7.75
CA LYS A 69 -3.27 -17.09 8.41
C LYS A 69 -3.35 -16.16 9.61
N LEU A 70 -4.29 -15.22 9.60
CA LEU A 70 -4.53 -14.27 10.68
C LEU A 70 -5.08 -14.96 11.93
N ASN A 71 -5.95 -15.97 11.75
CA ASN A 71 -6.52 -16.77 12.84
C ASN A 71 -5.56 -17.84 13.37
N ASP A 72 -4.38 -17.98 12.78
CA ASP A 72 -3.40 -18.97 13.18
C ASP A 72 -2.55 -18.46 14.36
N SER A 73 -2.69 -19.12 15.50
CA SER A 73 -2.02 -18.76 16.77
C SER A 73 -0.55 -19.17 16.85
N THR A 74 0.02 -19.81 15.82
CA THR A 74 1.45 -20.18 15.80
C THR A 74 2.38 -18.98 15.73
N VAL A 75 1.92 -17.85 15.20
CA VAL A 75 2.66 -16.59 15.11
C VAL A 75 1.75 -15.42 15.48
N SER A 76 2.30 -14.21 15.55
CA SER A 76 1.57 -13.01 16.00
C SER A 76 0.53 -12.47 15.00
N GLY A 77 0.17 -13.24 13.97
CA GLY A 77 -0.75 -12.84 12.89
C GLY A 77 -0.12 -12.89 11.49
N ALA A 78 -0.66 -12.09 10.58
CA ALA A 78 -0.34 -12.14 9.16
C ALA A 78 0.13 -10.78 8.62
N VAL A 79 0.93 -10.80 7.58
CA VAL A 79 1.34 -9.60 6.83
C VAL A 79 0.89 -9.71 5.38
N PHE A 80 0.18 -8.69 4.90
CA PHE A 80 -0.27 -8.60 3.52
C PHE A 80 0.56 -7.55 2.79
N PHE A 81 1.34 -7.97 1.80
CA PHE A 81 2.08 -7.09 0.91
C PHE A 81 1.23 -6.78 -0.33
N ALA A 82 0.84 -5.52 -0.48
CA ALA A 82 -0.10 -5.04 -1.49
C ALA A 82 0.46 -3.85 -2.29
N VAL A 83 -0.25 -3.44 -3.33
CA VAL A 83 0.11 -2.30 -4.17
C VAL A 83 -0.98 -1.21 -4.05
N CYS A 84 -0.56 0.05 -3.94
CA CYS A 84 -1.44 1.21 -4.04
C CYS A 84 -2.11 1.25 -5.42
N ARG A 85 -3.41 1.56 -5.50
CA ARG A 85 -4.23 1.39 -6.73
C ARG A 85 -4.30 -0.07 -7.22
N GLY A 86 -3.88 -1.03 -6.39
CA GLY A 86 -4.14 -2.44 -6.57
C GLY A 86 -5.53 -2.81 -6.06
N LYS A 87 -5.90 -4.06 -6.24
CA LYS A 87 -7.26 -4.55 -5.92
C LYS A 87 -7.56 -4.48 -4.43
N VAL A 88 -6.52 -4.69 -3.62
CA VAL A 88 -6.55 -4.55 -2.16
C VAL A 88 -6.98 -3.14 -1.75
N SER A 89 -6.59 -2.12 -2.50
CA SER A 89 -6.89 -0.72 -2.18
C SER A 89 -8.30 -0.28 -2.62
N GLU A 90 -8.99 -1.06 -3.46
CA GLU A 90 -10.30 -0.69 -4.01
C GLU A 90 -11.47 -1.44 -3.34
N GLY A 91 -11.36 -2.75 -3.07
CA GLY A 91 -12.56 -3.59 -2.88
C GLY A 91 -12.74 -4.35 -1.56
N LEU A 92 -11.80 -4.28 -0.60
CA LEU A 92 -11.90 -5.06 0.65
C LEU A 92 -11.61 -4.24 1.90
N ASP A 93 -12.29 -4.60 2.98
CA ASP A 93 -12.19 -3.96 4.29
C ASP A 93 -11.37 -4.81 5.25
N PHE A 94 -10.36 -4.21 5.87
CA PHE A 94 -9.52 -4.83 6.90
C PHE A 94 -9.90 -4.26 8.26
N ALA A 95 -11.09 -4.61 8.74
CA ALA A 95 -11.57 -4.14 10.03
C ALA A 95 -10.88 -4.86 11.19
N ASP A 96 -10.76 -4.16 12.32
CA ASP A 96 -10.29 -4.74 13.58
C ASP A 96 -8.91 -5.40 13.46
N HIS A 97 -8.82 -6.66 13.89
CA HIS A 97 -7.61 -7.48 13.89
C HIS A 97 -7.05 -7.71 12.48
N ALA A 98 -7.86 -7.55 11.43
CA ALA A 98 -7.40 -7.73 10.05
C ALA A 98 -6.45 -6.62 9.56
N GLY A 99 -6.41 -5.47 10.24
CA GLY A 99 -5.54 -4.36 9.87
C GLY A 99 -5.19 -3.48 11.06
N ARG A 100 -4.30 -3.94 11.94
CA ARG A 100 -3.84 -3.16 13.12
C ARG A 100 -2.77 -2.13 12.79
N ALA A 101 -2.06 -2.32 11.68
CA ALA A 101 -1.25 -1.25 11.11
C ALA A 101 -1.21 -1.32 9.59
N VAL A 102 -1.06 -0.15 8.98
CA VAL A 102 -0.75 0.01 7.57
C VAL A 102 0.55 0.77 7.41
N VAL A 103 1.41 0.25 6.54
CA VAL A 103 2.66 0.87 6.14
C VAL A 103 2.55 1.25 4.68
N VAL A 104 2.83 2.50 4.36
CA VAL A 104 2.92 2.99 2.98
C VAL A 104 4.39 3.26 2.69
N THR A 105 4.97 2.48 1.78
CA THR A 105 6.42 2.51 1.51
C THR A 105 6.85 3.63 0.57
N GLY A 106 5.91 4.37 -0.01
CA GLY A 106 6.19 5.51 -0.87
C GLY A 106 4.94 6.09 -1.53
N LEU A 107 5.13 7.19 -2.25
CA LEU A 107 4.05 7.85 -2.99
C LEU A 107 3.74 7.13 -4.33
N PRO A 108 2.48 6.73 -4.59
CA PRO A 108 2.05 6.04 -5.80
C PRO A 108 1.78 7.03 -6.96
N PHE A 109 2.83 7.72 -7.39
CA PHE A 109 2.77 8.56 -8.57
C PHE A 109 2.62 7.73 -9.85
N ALA A 110 1.76 8.18 -10.75
CA ALA A 110 1.73 7.65 -12.11
C ALA A 110 2.97 8.14 -12.86
N THR A 111 3.44 7.41 -13.86
CA THR A 111 4.60 7.87 -14.65
C THR A 111 4.29 9.19 -15.34
N SER A 112 5.11 10.22 -15.11
CA SER A 112 4.91 11.56 -15.70
C SER A 112 5.04 11.57 -17.24
N THR A 113 5.75 10.58 -17.81
CA THR A 113 5.91 10.38 -19.25
C THR A 113 4.74 9.63 -19.89
N ASP A 114 3.79 9.11 -19.11
CA ASP A 114 2.58 8.49 -19.65
C ASP A 114 1.79 9.54 -20.45
N PRO A 115 1.46 9.29 -21.74
CA PRO A 115 0.74 10.23 -22.58
C PRO A 115 -0.58 10.72 -21.96
N LYS A 116 -1.32 9.86 -21.26
CA LYS A 116 -2.59 10.23 -20.61
C LYS A 116 -2.36 11.18 -19.45
N VAL A 117 -1.32 10.93 -18.64
CA VAL A 117 -0.97 11.81 -17.50
C VAL A 117 -0.51 13.16 -18.03
N ARG A 118 0.39 13.17 -19.02
CA ARG A 118 0.89 14.39 -19.64
C ARG A 118 -0.24 15.23 -20.25
N LEU A 119 -1.06 14.63 -21.12
CA LEU A 119 -2.17 15.33 -21.78
C LEU A 119 -3.21 15.84 -20.77
N LYS A 120 -3.45 15.09 -19.68
CA LYS A 120 -4.39 15.55 -18.65
C LYS A 120 -3.84 16.75 -17.87
N ARG A 121 -2.54 16.78 -17.57
CA ARG A 121 -1.88 17.92 -16.93
C ARG A 121 -1.93 19.15 -17.83
N GLU A 122 -1.51 19.01 -19.09
CA GLU A 122 -1.56 20.09 -20.09
C GLU A 122 -2.97 20.66 -20.26
N TYR A 123 -3.99 19.80 -20.31
CA TYR A 123 -5.38 20.25 -20.39
C TYR A 123 -5.81 21.06 -19.16
N LEU A 124 -5.45 20.61 -17.95
CA LEU A 124 -5.80 21.32 -16.72
C LEU A 124 -5.07 22.66 -16.60
N ASP A 125 -3.81 22.73 -17.05
CA ASP A 125 -3.03 23.96 -17.08
C ASP A 125 -3.64 24.99 -18.03
N GLN A 126 -4.13 24.57 -19.20
CA GLN A 126 -4.84 25.43 -20.15
C GLN A 126 -6.15 25.98 -19.54
N GLN A 127 -6.94 25.12 -18.91
CA GLN A 127 -8.21 25.52 -18.30
C GLN A 127 -8.02 26.45 -17.09
N SER A 128 -6.95 26.26 -16.31
CA SER A 128 -6.62 27.14 -15.20
C SER A 128 -6.20 28.55 -15.64
N GLY A 129 -5.71 28.73 -16.87
CA GLY A 129 -5.35 30.03 -17.43
C GLY A 129 -6.53 30.78 -18.09
N GLU A 130 -7.54 30.05 -18.56
CA GLU A 130 -8.69 30.59 -19.30
C GLU A 130 -9.86 31.03 -18.40
N GLN A 131 -10.04 30.38 -17.24
CA GLN A 131 -11.13 30.69 -16.31
C GLN A 131 -10.62 31.66 -15.22
N GLY A 132 -10.98 32.94 -15.33
CA GLY A 132 -10.71 33.96 -14.30
C GLY A 132 -11.27 33.58 -12.92
N GLU A 133 -10.88 34.33 -11.88
CA GLU A 133 -10.96 34.05 -10.42
C GLU A 133 -12.29 33.49 -9.84
N SER A 134 -13.36 33.36 -10.62
CA SER A 134 -14.68 32.87 -10.20
C SER A 134 -14.77 31.34 -10.03
N PHE A 135 -13.88 30.55 -10.64
CA PHE A 135 -13.79 29.10 -10.43
C PHE A 135 -12.33 28.64 -10.38
N LYS A 136 -11.85 28.26 -9.18
CA LYS A 136 -10.49 27.72 -9.02
C LYS A 136 -10.43 26.29 -9.57
N VAL A 137 -9.94 26.15 -10.80
CA VAL A 137 -9.62 24.85 -11.42
C VAL A 137 -8.26 24.39 -10.90
N LEU A 138 -8.09 23.09 -10.67
CA LEU A 138 -6.80 22.51 -10.29
C LEU A 138 -5.80 22.62 -11.43
N THR A 139 -4.57 23.02 -11.14
CA THR A 139 -3.46 22.89 -12.10
C THR A 139 -3.15 21.41 -12.37
N GLY A 140 -2.41 21.14 -13.44
CA GLY A 140 -1.92 19.80 -13.75
C GLY A 140 -1.09 19.20 -12.61
N ASP A 141 -0.26 20.02 -11.96
CA ASP A 141 0.58 19.60 -10.83
C ASP A 141 -0.24 19.34 -9.57
N GLU A 142 -1.19 20.21 -9.23
CA GLU A 142 -2.10 19.98 -8.11
C GLU A 142 -2.92 18.71 -8.31
N TRP A 143 -3.46 18.50 -9.51
CA TRP A 143 -4.18 17.27 -9.85
C TRP A 143 -3.27 16.04 -9.72
N TYR A 144 -2.04 16.09 -10.24
CA TYR A 144 -1.10 14.98 -10.20
C TYR A 144 -0.73 14.59 -8.76
N ASN A 145 -0.46 15.58 -7.90
CA ASN A 145 -0.23 15.37 -6.47
C ASN A 145 -1.48 14.83 -5.75
N GLN A 146 -2.66 15.35 -6.11
CA GLN A 146 -3.93 14.86 -5.57
C GLN A 146 -4.18 13.39 -5.95
N GLN A 147 -3.82 12.97 -7.17
CA GLN A 147 -3.96 11.57 -7.60
C GLN A 147 -3.10 10.62 -6.77
N ALA A 148 -1.87 11.00 -6.40
CA ALA A 148 -1.03 10.19 -5.51
C ALA A 148 -1.63 10.13 -4.11
N SER A 149 -2.04 11.29 -3.57
CA SER A 149 -2.65 11.40 -2.24
C SER A 149 -3.94 10.57 -2.12
N ARG A 150 -4.79 10.57 -3.14
CA ARG A 150 -6.02 9.77 -3.17
C ARG A 150 -5.74 8.27 -3.09
N ALA A 151 -4.73 7.78 -3.79
CA ALA A 151 -4.37 6.38 -3.75
C ALA A 151 -3.80 5.96 -2.39
N VAL A 152 -3.03 6.83 -1.74
CA VAL A 152 -2.58 6.62 -0.35
C VAL A 152 -3.77 6.58 0.60
N ASN A 153 -4.68 7.55 0.50
CA ASN A 153 -5.89 7.60 1.33
C ASN A 153 -6.78 6.38 1.16
N GLN A 154 -6.89 5.83 -0.05
CA GLN A 154 -7.59 4.58 -0.31
C GLN A 154 -6.95 3.37 0.39
N ALA A 155 -5.62 3.33 0.48
CA ALA A 155 -4.90 2.27 1.18
C ALA A 155 -5.00 2.41 2.71
N VAL A 156 -4.80 3.62 3.26
CA VAL A 156 -4.78 3.82 4.71
C VAL A 156 -6.15 3.90 5.34
N GLY A 157 -7.17 4.35 4.60
CA GLY A 157 -8.55 4.38 5.06
C GLY A 157 -9.12 3.01 5.41
N ARG A 158 -8.39 1.93 5.10
CA ARG A 158 -8.77 0.52 5.33
C ARG A 158 -8.62 0.07 6.79
N VAL A 159 -7.81 0.78 7.59
CA VAL A 159 -7.35 0.37 8.93
C VAL A 159 -8.19 0.88 10.10
N ILE A 160 -8.87 2.02 9.95
CA ILE A 160 -9.69 2.59 11.03
C ILE A 160 -11.11 2.76 10.50
N ARG A 161 -12.05 1.93 10.97
CA ARG A 161 -13.40 1.85 10.41
C ARG A 161 -14.52 2.39 11.29
N HIS A 162 -14.36 2.34 12.60
CA HIS A 162 -15.37 2.84 13.52
C HIS A 162 -14.73 3.39 14.79
N ARG A 163 -15.54 4.08 15.61
CA ARG A 163 -15.12 4.73 16.86
C ARG A 163 -14.52 3.80 17.93
N HIS A 164 -14.58 2.49 17.72
CA HIS A 164 -14.06 1.47 18.64
C HIS A 164 -12.90 0.68 18.02
N ASP A 165 -12.51 1.01 16.79
CA ASP A 165 -11.37 0.39 16.11
C ASP A 165 -10.13 1.23 16.34
N TYR A 166 -8.97 0.58 16.31
CA TYR A 166 -7.68 1.23 16.40
C TYR A 166 -6.69 0.61 15.43
N GLY A 167 -5.82 1.46 14.91
CA GLY A 167 -4.69 1.02 14.12
C GLY A 167 -3.68 2.14 13.90
N ALA A 168 -2.47 1.76 13.52
CA ALA A 168 -1.39 2.69 13.23
C ALA A 168 -1.24 2.88 11.71
N ILE A 169 -1.08 4.14 11.28
CA ILE A 169 -0.73 4.49 9.90
C ILE A 169 0.72 4.97 9.89
N ILE A 170 1.56 4.33 9.07
CA ILE A 170 3.00 4.59 9.03
C ILE A 170 3.37 4.95 7.59
N PHE A 171 3.80 6.19 7.39
CA PHE A 171 4.33 6.68 6.13
C PHE A 171 5.85 6.56 6.12
N CYS A 172 6.41 5.82 5.16
CA CYS A 172 7.85 5.58 5.05
C CYS A 172 8.45 6.33 3.86
N ASP A 173 8.18 7.62 3.74
CA ASP A 173 8.70 8.51 2.70
C ASP A 173 8.77 9.93 3.26
N GLU A 174 9.84 10.67 2.96
CA GLU A 174 10.05 12.03 3.50
C GLU A 174 9.11 13.08 2.89
N ARG A 175 8.46 12.74 1.77
CA ARG A 175 7.58 13.65 1.02
C ARG A 175 6.17 13.77 1.60
N PHE A 176 5.86 13.05 2.68
CA PHE A 176 4.57 13.08 3.37
C PHE A 176 4.46 14.22 4.39
#